data_AF-A0A538IH96-F1
#
_entry.id   AF-A0A538IH96-F1
#
_cell.length_a   1.000
_cell.length_b   1.000
_cell.length_c   1.000
_cell.angle_alpha   90.00
_cell.angle_beta   90.00
_cell.angle_gamma   90.00
#
_symmetry.space_group_name_H-M   'P 1'
#
loop_
_entity.id
_entity.type
_entity.pdbx_description
1 polymer ?
#
loop_
_entity_poly.entity_id
_entity_poly.type
_entity_poly.pdbx_seq_one_letter_code
_entity_poly.pdbx_strand_id
1 'polypeptide(L)'
;MIRPATADDLPLVRELSAEFEREVPDELWGHDDSDAEHDVVLLADDVGIAALDRKSERAWLLDLLYVRPSARGRGLGRELLRAAAEHVQEQGAEMLALEVLESNKGARRLYDRLGFRTVERVLAAPVGGLVAAEQEGPTFGAVHVQTDDGEKVRRDAAKVLRLEPDIQVGSGWVRVSSEATDADPARLKTLAKELSYTTGGVVLSLGVERGAVVRYDLFDRGADVDEYLSVPEYYGPLPPGDAYALGANATVIARLTGADPRRVREVARTAASPAELPPAQELYEQIAAVMGLQP
;
A
#
# COMPACT_ATOMS: atom_id res chain seq x y z
N MET A 1 -38.46 -11.28 25.77
CA MET A 1 -38.10 -10.35 26.86
C MET A 1 -36.58 -10.33 27.00
N ILE A 2 -35.97 -9.16 27.24
CA ILE A 2 -34.52 -9.07 27.47
C ILE A 2 -34.23 -9.14 28.97
N ARG A 3 -33.32 -10.01 29.39
CA ARG A 3 -32.93 -10.19 30.79
C ARG A 3 -31.47 -10.65 30.94
N PRO A 4 -30.84 -10.43 32.11
CA PRO A 4 -29.58 -11.10 32.42
C PRO A 4 -29.70 -12.62 32.38
N ALA A 5 -28.64 -13.29 31.91
CA ALA A 5 -28.48 -14.72 31.96
C ALA A 5 -28.17 -15.18 33.40
N THR A 6 -28.61 -16.39 33.75
CA THR A 6 -28.24 -17.08 34.99
C THR A 6 -27.40 -18.31 34.68
N ALA A 7 -26.92 -19.01 35.72
CA ALA A 7 -26.19 -20.26 35.55
C ALA A 7 -27.01 -21.34 34.79
N ASP A 8 -28.34 -21.31 34.89
CA ASP A 8 -29.22 -22.25 34.18
C ASP A 8 -29.27 -21.98 32.67
N ASP A 9 -28.90 -20.77 32.23
CA ASP A 9 -28.87 -20.39 30.81
C ASP A 9 -27.55 -20.75 30.10
N LEU A 10 -26.55 -21.26 30.82
CA LEU A 10 -25.24 -21.61 30.23
C LEU A 10 -25.33 -22.46 28.96
N PRO A 11 -26.21 -23.47 28.85
CA PRO A 11 -26.38 -24.22 27.60
C PRO A 11 -26.84 -23.33 26.42
N LEU A 12 -27.77 -22.41 26.67
CA LEU A 12 -28.30 -21.50 25.65
C LEU A 12 -27.26 -20.43 25.26
N VAL A 13 -26.49 -19.91 26.22
CA VAL A 13 -25.39 -18.98 25.96
C VAL A 13 -24.38 -19.62 25.00
N ARG A 14 -23.93 -20.83 25.31
CA ARG A 14 -22.99 -21.58 24.44
C ARG A 14 -23.56 -21.86 23.06
N GLU A 15 -24.85 -22.21 22.99
CA GLU A 15 -25.54 -22.44 21.70
C GLU A 15 -25.53 -21.19 20.83
N LEU A 16 -25.91 -20.03 21.39
CA LEU A 16 -25.97 -18.76 20.65
C LEU A 16 -24.58 -18.24 20.26
N SER A 17 -23.56 -18.40 21.11
CA SER A 17 -22.18 -18.04 20.78
C SER A 17 -21.64 -18.91 19.64
N ALA A 18 -21.85 -20.23 19.70
CA ALA A 18 -21.44 -21.13 18.62
C ALA A 18 -22.22 -20.87 17.30
N GLU A 19 -23.46 -20.38 17.36
CA GLU A 19 -24.20 -19.93 16.19
C GLU A 19 -23.62 -18.65 15.58
N PHE A 20 -23.20 -17.70 16.43
CA PHE A 20 -22.51 -16.49 15.99
C PHE A 20 -21.20 -16.83 15.28
N GLU A 21 -20.34 -17.65 15.88
CA GLU A 21 -19.06 -18.07 15.32
C GLU A 21 -19.22 -18.73 13.95
N ARG A 22 -20.25 -19.56 13.77
CA ARG A 22 -20.55 -20.20 12.47
C ARG A 22 -21.02 -19.23 11.39
N GLU A 23 -21.58 -18.09 11.77
CA GLU A 23 -22.13 -17.10 10.84
C GLU A 23 -21.18 -15.93 10.54
N VAL A 24 -20.29 -15.60 11.46
CA VAL A 24 -19.26 -14.59 11.23
C VAL A 24 -18.17 -15.21 10.37
N PRO A 25 -17.87 -14.65 9.18
CA PRO A 25 -16.84 -15.19 8.30
C PRO A 25 -15.49 -15.25 9.01
N ASP A 26 -14.72 -16.30 8.71
CA ASP A 26 -13.37 -16.55 9.25
C ASP A 26 -12.56 -15.25 9.42
N GLU A 27 -12.17 -14.99 10.66
CA GLU A 27 -11.11 -14.04 10.94
C GLU A 27 -9.79 -14.57 10.39
N LEU A 28 -8.94 -13.66 9.94
CA LEU A 28 -7.58 -13.97 9.47
C LEU A 28 -6.71 -14.65 10.54
N TRP A 29 -7.15 -14.70 11.80
CA TRP A 29 -6.36 -15.14 12.94
C TRP A 29 -7.01 -16.24 13.80
N GLY A 30 -8.29 -16.58 13.55
CA GLY A 30 -9.07 -17.55 14.33
C GLY A 30 -9.13 -17.23 15.83
N HIS A 31 -10.21 -16.65 16.33
CA HIS A 31 -10.39 -16.54 17.78
C HIS A 31 -10.71 -17.93 18.36
N ASP A 32 -9.89 -18.39 19.30
CA ASP A 32 -10.16 -19.54 20.16
C ASP A 32 -10.83 -19.04 21.44
N ASP A 33 -11.93 -18.30 21.29
CA ASP A 33 -12.65 -17.64 22.39
C ASP A 33 -13.88 -18.42 22.86
N SER A 34 -14.05 -19.67 22.42
CA SER A 34 -15.26 -20.47 22.69
C SER A 34 -15.54 -20.72 24.18
N ASP A 35 -14.56 -20.46 25.05
CA ASP A 35 -14.63 -20.62 26.51
C ASP A 35 -14.50 -19.31 27.30
N ALA A 36 -14.54 -18.13 26.65
CA ALA A 36 -14.46 -16.85 27.36
C ALA A 36 -15.67 -16.64 28.29
N GLU A 37 -15.40 -16.48 29.60
CA GLU A 37 -16.41 -16.05 30.57
C GLU A 37 -16.61 -14.54 30.45
N HIS A 38 -17.86 -14.12 30.22
CA HIS A 38 -18.19 -12.70 30.16
C HIS A 38 -18.72 -12.18 31.50
N ASP A 39 -18.37 -10.94 31.84
CA ASP A 39 -18.83 -10.28 33.09
C ASP A 39 -20.36 -10.15 33.13
N VAL A 40 -20.98 -9.85 31.98
CA VAL A 40 -22.43 -9.72 31.84
C VAL A 40 -22.90 -10.37 30.55
N VAL A 41 -23.95 -11.18 30.65
CA VAL A 41 -24.65 -11.74 29.49
C VAL A 41 -26.14 -11.38 29.57
N LEU A 42 -26.68 -10.85 28.48
CA LEU A 42 -28.11 -10.55 28.30
C LEU A 42 -28.70 -11.46 27.23
N LEU A 43 -29.89 -11.99 27.49
CA LEU A 43 -30.61 -12.86 26.57
C LEU A 43 -31.93 -12.22 26.14
N ALA A 44 -32.22 -12.27 24.84
CA ALA A 44 -33.51 -11.96 24.25
C ALA A 44 -34.25 -13.27 23.94
N ASP A 45 -35.01 -13.76 24.92
CA ASP A 45 -35.62 -15.10 24.88
C ASP A 45 -34.58 -16.16 24.47
N ASP A 46 -34.91 -17.04 23.53
CA ASP A 46 -34.03 -18.06 22.95
C ASP A 46 -33.40 -17.62 21.61
N VAL A 47 -33.52 -16.34 21.22
CA VAL A 47 -33.20 -15.89 19.85
C VAL A 47 -32.10 -14.86 19.76
N GLY A 48 -31.59 -14.33 20.87
CA GLY A 48 -30.54 -13.34 20.84
C GLY A 48 -29.76 -13.22 22.13
N ILE A 49 -28.53 -12.73 22.00
CA ILE A 49 -27.56 -12.61 23.08
C ILE A 49 -26.76 -11.32 22.91
N ALA A 50 -26.41 -10.70 24.04
CA ALA A 50 -25.37 -9.68 24.12
C ALA A 50 -24.44 -10.02 25.30
N ALA A 51 -23.13 -10.01 25.10
CA ALA A 51 -22.16 -10.27 26.15
C ALA A 51 -21.16 -9.13 26.26
N LEU A 52 -20.85 -8.74 27.50
CA LEU A 52 -20.05 -7.55 27.81
C LEU A 52 -18.99 -7.84 28.86
N ASP A 53 -17.82 -7.25 28.66
CA ASP A 53 -16.69 -7.31 29.57
C ASP A 53 -16.24 -5.93 30.03
N ARG A 54 -15.98 -5.80 31.33
CA ARG A 54 -15.47 -4.57 31.91
C ARG A 54 -14.00 -4.41 31.51
N LYS A 55 -13.68 -3.29 30.85
CA LYS A 55 -12.29 -2.94 30.51
C LYS A 55 -11.66 -1.96 31.51
N SER A 56 -12.47 -1.12 32.16
CA SER A 56 -12.04 -0.23 33.25
C SER A 56 -13.20 0.18 34.14
N GLU A 57 -12.96 1.03 35.13
CA GLU A 57 -14.04 1.64 35.94
C GLU A 57 -15.06 2.40 35.11
N ARG A 58 -14.65 2.98 33.97
CA ARG A 58 -15.49 3.86 33.12
C ARG A 58 -15.85 3.27 31.76
N ALA A 59 -15.30 2.12 31.38
CA ALA A 59 -15.45 1.60 30.03
C ALA A 59 -15.73 0.09 30.00
N TRP A 60 -16.63 -0.30 29.10
CA TRP A 60 -17.00 -1.68 28.82
C TRP A 60 -16.82 -1.98 27.34
N LEU A 61 -16.60 -3.25 27.02
CA LEU A 61 -16.60 -3.78 25.66
C LEU A 61 -17.85 -4.65 25.48
N LEU A 62 -18.54 -4.49 24.35
CA LEU A 62 -19.54 -5.43 23.86
C LEU A 62 -18.83 -6.42 22.95
N ASP A 63 -18.46 -7.58 23.50
CA ASP A 63 -17.69 -8.62 22.82
C ASP A 63 -18.57 -9.46 21.88
N LEU A 64 -19.81 -9.74 22.30
CA LEU A 64 -20.75 -10.54 21.53
C LEU A 64 -22.08 -9.79 21.35
N LEU A 65 -22.58 -9.72 20.12
CA LEU A 65 -23.96 -9.33 19.84
C LEU A 65 -24.51 -10.18 18.69
N TYR A 66 -25.49 -11.04 19.00
CA TYR A 66 -26.06 -11.95 18.02
C TYR A 66 -27.58 -12.04 18.14
N VAL A 67 -28.22 -12.17 16.98
CA VAL A 67 -29.65 -12.48 16.85
C VAL A 67 -29.79 -13.52 15.75
N ARG A 68 -30.49 -14.61 16.06
CA ARG A 68 -30.79 -15.70 15.12
C ARG A 68 -31.40 -15.18 13.82
N PRO A 69 -31.05 -15.72 12.65
CA PRO A 69 -31.58 -15.29 11.35
C PRO A 69 -33.10 -15.19 11.30
N SER A 70 -33.81 -16.13 11.92
CA SER A 70 -35.28 -16.18 12.00
C SER A 70 -35.92 -15.00 12.74
N ALA A 71 -35.16 -14.30 13.59
CA ALA A 71 -35.62 -13.19 14.42
C ALA A 71 -35.06 -11.82 13.99
N ARG A 72 -34.23 -11.77 12.94
CA ARG A 72 -33.64 -10.51 12.41
C ARG A 72 -34.69 -9.60 11.78
N GLY A 73 -34.34 -8.32 11.62
CA GLY A 73 -35.19 -7.31 11.00
C GLY A 73 -36.32 -6.79 11.89
N ARG A 74 -36.45 -7.29 13.13
CA ARG A 74 -37.48 -6.91 14.10
C ARG A 74 -37.03 -5.89 15.15
N GLY A 75 -35.81 -5.38 15.02
CA GLY A 75 -35.24 -4.41 15.98
C GLY A 75 -34.53 -5.01 17.19
N LEU A 76 -34.56 -6.34 17.38
CA LEU A 76 -33.98 -7.00 18.56
C LEU A 76 -32.51 -6.67 18.83
N GLY A 77 -31.65 -6.58 17.80
CA GLY A 77 -30.25 -6.21 18.00
C GLY A 77 -30.07 -4.79 18.58
N ARG A 78 -30.96 -3.86 18.23
CA ARG A 78 -30.99 -2.52 18.81
C ARG A 78 -31.51 -2.53 20.25
N GLU A 79 -32.48 -3.38 20.55
CA GLU A 79 -33.03 -3.53 21.91
C GLU A 79 -32.01 -4.17 22.85
N LEU A 80 -31.31 -5.22 22.41
CA LEU A 80 -30.20 -5.84 23.14
C LEU A 80 -29.09 -4.83 23.42
N LEU A 81 -28.66 -4.08 22.40
CA LEU A 81 -27.61 -3.07 22.59
C LEU A 81 -28.05 -1.94 23.54
N ARG A 82 -29.32 -1.54 23.49
CA ARG A 82 -29.86 -0.57 24.45
C ARG A 82 -29.85 -1.12 25.87
N ALA A 83 -30.34 -2.33 26.08
CA ALA A 83 -30.35 -2.97 27.39
C ALA A 83 -28.92 -3.14 27.94
N ALA A 84 -27.96 -3.47 27.07
CA ALA A 84 -26.54 -3.54 27.41
C ALA A 84 -26.00 -2.17 27.86
N ALA A 85 -26.30 -1.10 27.11
CA ALA A 85 -25.88 0.25 27.46
C ALA A 85 -26.51 0.74 28.78
N GLU A 86 -27.80 0.47 29.00
CA GLU A 86 -28.50 0.78 30.26
C GLU A 86 -27.85 0.05 31.44
N HIS A 87 -27.58 -1.25 31.27
CA HIS A 87 -26.94 -2.07 32.31
C HIS A 87 -25.56 -1.53 32.73
N VAL A 88 -24.70 -1.21 31.78
CA VAL A 88 -23.35 -0.69 32.11
C VAL A 88 -23.39 0.75 32.60
N GLN A 89 -24.37 1.55 32.16
CA GLN A 89 -24.58 2.91 32.67
C GLN A 89 -24.97 2.90 34.15
N GLU A 90 -25.84 1.99 34.58
CA GLU A 90 -26.19 1.80 36.00
C GLU A 90 -24.97 1.44 36.85
N GLN A 91 -23.94 0.86 36.24
CA GLN A 91 -22.66 0.53 36.87
C GLN A 91 -21.60 1.65 36.76
N GLY A 92 -22.00 2.85 36.30
CA GLY A 92 -21.12 4.02 36.22
C GLY A 92 -20.27 4.10 34.95
N ALA A 93 -20.54 3.29 33.93
CA ALA A 93 -19.83 3.37 32.67
C ALA A 93 -20.10 4.69 31.94
N GLU A 94 -19.05 5.30 31.41
CA GLU A 94 -19.10 6.48 30.54
C GLU A 94 -18.95 6.08 29.07
N MET A 95 -18.35 4.92 28.79
CA MET A 95 -18.04 4.45 27.43
C MET A 95 -18.42 2.97 27.24
N LEU A 96 -19.02 2.67 26.08
CA LEU A 96 -19.22 1.31 25.58
C LEU A 96 -18.53 1.20 24.21
N ALA A 97 -17.55 0.30 24.12
CA ALA A 97 -16.84 -0.02 22.90
C ALA A 97 -17.34 -1.33 22.29
N LEU A 98 -16.97 -1.59 21.04
CA LEU A 98 -17.16 -2.88 20.36
C LEU A 98 -16.14 -3.01 19.25
N GLU A 99 -15.88 -4.24 18.84
CA GLU A 99 -15.11 -4.56 17.64
C GLU A 99 -16.04 -5.04 16.53
N VAL A 100 -15.71 -4.70 15.28
CA VAL A 100 -16.51 -5.13 14.12
C VAL A 100 -15.62 -5.28 12.89
N LEU A 101 -15.74 -6.42 12.21
CA LEU A 101 -15.04 -6.65 10.95
C LEU A 101 -15.44 -5.63 9.88
N GLU A 102 -14.46 -5.12 9.14
CA GLU A 102 -14.67 -4.16 8.04
C GLU A 102 -15.65 -4.71 6.99
N SER A 103 -15.62 -6.02 6.75
CA SER A 103 -16.51 -6.75 5.83
C SER A 103 -17.96 -6.84 6.32
N ASN A 104 -18.22 -6.71 7.63
CA ASN A 104 -19.54 -6.81 8.23
C ASN A 104 -20.34 -5.49 8.07
N LYS A 105 -20.66 -5.16 6.81
CA LYS A 105 -21.41 -3.95 6.44
C LYS A 105 -22.77 -3.85 7.13
N GLY A 106 -23.38 -4.98 7.50
CA GLY A 106 -24.66 -5.02 8.22
C GLY A 106 -24.53 -4.47 9.63
N ALA A 107 -23.61 -5.01 10.43
CA ALA A 107 -23.34 -4.58 11.79
C ALA A 107 -22.84 -3.13 11.84
N ARG A 108 -21.91 -2.74 10.96
CA ARG A 108 -21.41 -1.36 10.87
C ARG A 108 -22.54 -0.34 10.69
N ARG A 109 -23.48 -0.59 9.76
CA ARG A 109 -24.65 0.30 9.58
C ARG A 109 -25.56 0.37 10.81
N LEU A 110 -25.65 -0.71 11.59
CA LEU A 110 -26.40 -0.70 12.85
C LEU A 110 -25.69 0.21 13.86
N TYR A 111 -24.39 0.01 14.08
CA TYR A 111 -23.60 0.77 15.04
C TYR A 111 -23.50 2.25 14.70
N ASP A 112 -23.30 2.59 13.42
CA ASP A 112 -23.29 3.98 12.94
C ASP A 112 -24.61 4.70 13.28
N ARG A 113 -25.76 4.04 13.06
CA ARG A 113 -27.09 4.60 13.39
C ARG A 113 -27.32 4.76 14.89
N LEU A 114 -26.59 4.01 15.71
CA LEU A 114 -26.66 4.07 17.17
C LEU A 114 -25.62 5.03 17.76
N GLY A 115 -24.82 5.70 16.92
CA GLY A 115 -23.91 6.76 17.34
C GLY A 115 -22.50 6.29 17.70
N PHE A 116 -22.17 5.02 17.46
CA PHE A 116 -20.79 4.54 17.55
C PHE A 116 -19.91 5.24 16.52
N ARG A 117 -18.63 5.39 16.86
CA ARG A 117 -17.62 5.98 15.98
C ARG A 117 -16.38 5.11 16.00
N THR A 118 -15.71 5.00 14.86
CA THR A 118 -14.42 4.34 14.78
C THR A 118 -13.39 5.09 15.63
N VAL A 119 -12.80 4.42 16.61
CA VAL A 119 -11.75 4.98 17.47
C VAL A 119 -10.36 4.40 17.17
N GLU A 120 -10.30 3.16 16.70
CA GLU A 120 -9.05 2.48 16.33
C GLU A 120 -9.21 1.59 15.09
N ARG A 121 -8.08 1.13 14.54
CA ARG A 121 -8.01 0.18 13.43
C ARG A 121 -6.92 -0.85 13.70
N VAL A 122 -7.25 -2.11 13.53
CA VAL A 122 -6.28 -3.21 13.51
C VAL A 122 -5.82 -3.43 12.06
N LEU A 123 -4.51 -3.43 11.82
CA LEU A 123 -3.90 -3.71 10.52
C LEU A 123 -3.21 -5.08 10.57
N ALA A 124 -3.36 -5.84 9.48
CA ALA A 124 -2.89 -7.22 9.37
C ALA A 124 -2.14 -7.42 8.05
N ALA A 125 -1.03 -8.15 8.09
CA ALA A 125 -0.29 -8.58 6.91
C ALA A 125 0.36 -9.96 7.14
N PRO A 126 0.55 -10.78 6.10
CA PRO A 126 1.36 -12.00 6.21
C PRO A 126 2.79 -11.66 6.64
N VAL A 127 3.29 -12.33 7.67
CA VAL A 127 4.64 -12.09 8.22
C VAL A 127 5.72 -12.20 7.14
N GLY A 128 5.60 -13.18 6.23
CA GLY A 128 6.55 -13.35 5.12
C GLY A 128 6.69 -12.12 4.22
N GLY A 129 5.61 -11.35 4.02
CA GLY A 129 5.64 -10.11 3.24
C GLY A 129 6.35 -8.96 3.97
N LEU A 130 6.32 -8.95 5.30
CA LEU A 130 7.03 -7.95 6.10
C LEU A 130 8.53 -8.24 6.19
N VAL A 131 8.90 -9.53 6.24
CA VAL A 131 10.30 -9.97 6.32
C VAL A 131 11.01 -9.87 4.96
N ALA A 132 10.29 -10.07 3.85
CA ALA A 132 10.84 -9.95 2.50
C ALA A 132 11.23 -8.51 2.10
N ALA A 133 10.87 -7.50 2.90
CA ALA A 133 11.15 -6.09 2.62
C ALA A 133 12.62 -5.69 2.81
N GLU A 134 13.49 -6.54 3.38
CA GLU A 134 14.89 -6.21 3.70
C GLU A 134 15.95 -6.98 2.88
N GLN A 135 15.83 -6.97 1.55
CA GLN A 135 17.01 -7.15 0.68
C GLN A 135 16.95 -6.16 -0.48
N GLU A 136 17.11 -4.87 -0.19
CA GLU A 136 17.39 -3.86 -1.21
C GLU A 136 18.84 -4.06 -1.70
N GLY A 137 19.00 -4.60 -2.90
CA GLY A 137 20.27 -4.43 -3.62
C GLY A 137 20.54 -2.94 -3.88
N PRO A 138 21.69 -2.58 -4.47
CA PRO A 138 22.07 -1.19 -4.62
C PRO A 138 21.03 -0.41 -5.44
N THR A 139 20.74 0.81 -4.99
CA THR A 139 20.01 1.81 -5.76
C THR A 139 21.01 2.85 -6.23
N PHE A 140 21.07 3.11 -7.54
CA PHE A 140 21.97 4.09 -8.12
C PHE A 140 21.48 4.50 -9.51
N GLY A 141 21.96 5.63 -10.01
CA GLY A 141 21.67 6.05 -11.37
C GLY A 141 22.35 7.35 -11.78
N ALA A 142 22.08 7.76 -13.00
CA ALA A 142 22.57 9.02 -13.53
C ALA A 142 21.51 9.71 -14.38
N VAL A 143 21.68 11.02 -14.52
CA VAL A 143 20.93 11.84 -15.48
C VAL A 143 21.84 12.18 -16.65
N HIS A 144 21.36 11.94 -17.86
CA HIS A 144 22.07 12.23 -19.11
C HIS A 144 21.37 13.37 -19.82
N VAL A 145 22.08 14.48 -20.01
CA VAL A 145 21.59 15.68 -20.71
C VAL A 145 22.22 15.72 -22.11
N GLN A 146 21.40 15.79 -23.15
CA GLN A 146 21.88 15.83 -24.53
C GLN A 146 22.42 17.23 -24.86
N THR A 147 23.70 17.46 -24.58
CA THR A 147 24.42 18.73 -24.78
C THR A 147 25.93 18.49 -24.71
N ASP A 148 26.72 19.47 -25.12
CA ASP A 148 28.17 19.57 -24.88
C ASP A 148 28.52 20.60 -23.80
N ASP A 149 27.56 21.42 -23.34
CA ASP A 149 27.75 22.45 -22.31
C ASP A 149 27.72 21.87 -20.88
N GLY A 150 28.79 21.17 -20.51
CA GLY A 150 28.95 20.58 -19.18
C GLY A 150 28.94 21.60 -18.04
N GLU A 151 29.43 22.82 -18.26
CA GLU A 151 29.46 23.87 -17.23
C GLU A 151 28.07 24.40 -16.89
N LYS A 152 27.20 24.56 -17.90
CA LYS A 152 25.81 24.92 -17.65
C LYS A 152 25.09 23.79 -16.91
N VAL A 153 25.26 22.54 -17.32
CA VAL A 153 24.65 21.38 -16.65
C VAL A 153 25.08 21.30 -15.19
N ARG A 154 26.39 21.46 -14.90
CA ARG A 154 26.91 21.51 -13.53
C ARG A 154 26.21 22.57 -12.68
N ARG A 155 26.16 23.82 -13.17
CA ARG A 155 25.53 24.93 -12.44
C ARG A 155 24.05 24.69 -12.17
N ASP A 156 23.32 24.16 -13.14
CA ASP A 156 21.88 23.92 -13.00
C ASP A 156 21.61 22.73 -12.07
N ALA A 157 22.35 21.63 -12.22
CA ALA A 157 22.26 20.46 -11.34
C ALA A 157 22.61 20.80 -9.89
N ALA A 158 23.67 21.58 -9.65
CA ALA A 158 24.07 21.98 -8.30
C ALA A 158 22.98 22.82 -7.59
N LYS A 159 22.22 23.63 -8.32
CA LYS A 159 21.08 24.38 -7.75
C LYS A 159 19.94 23.47 -7.34
N VAL A 160 19.63 22.46 -8.17
CA VAL A 160 18.55 21.51 -7.90
C VAL A 160 18.92 20.59 -6.73
N LEU A 161 20.13 20.03 -6.74
CA LEU A 161 20.62 19.09 -5.74
C LEU A 161 21.06 19.75 -4.43
N ARG A 162 21.40 21.05 -4.47
CA ARG A 162 22.01 21.81 -3.36
C ARG A 162 23.33 21.21 -2.85
N LEU A 163 24.10 20.62 -3.76
CA LEU A 163 25.42 20.03 -3.56
C LEU A 163 26.19 20.05 -4.88
N GLU A 164 27.48 19.72 -4.85
CA GLU A 164 28.29 19.59 -6.08
C GLU A 164 28.09 18.20 -6.71
N PRO A 165 27.56 18.10 -7.94
CA PRO A 165 27.41 16.82 -8.64
C PRO A 165 28.69 16.36 -9.32
N ASP A 166 28.82 15.06 -9.56
CA ASP A 166 29.80 14.53 -10.51
C ASP A 166 29.30 14.73 -11.95
N ILE A 167 30.18 15.22 -12.82
CA ILE A 167 29.86 15.58 -14.21
C ILE A 167 30.86 14.94 -15.15
N GLN A 168 30.36 14.17 -16.11
CA GLN A 168 31.16 13.57 -17.17
C GLN A 168 30.62 14.00 -18.53
N VAL A 169 31.47 14.60 -19.36
CA VAL A 169 31.11 15.04 -20.71
C VAL A 169 31.50 13.94 -21.69
N GLY A 170 30.51 13.31 -22.31
CA GLY A 170 30.65 12.26 -23.32
C GLY A 170 30.35 12.77 -24.73
N SER A 171 30.22 11.82 -25.67
CA SER A 171 29.86 12.15 -27.06
C SER A 171 28.36 12.43 -27.18
N GLY A 172 28.00 13.72 -27.14
CA GLY A 172 26.62 14.19 -27.29
C GLY A 172 25.78 14.17 -26.01
N TRP A 173 26.35 13.73 -24.89
CA TRP A 173 25.68 13.64 -23.59
C TRP A 173 26.58 14.14 -22.45
N VAL A 174 26.01 14.88 -21.51
CA VAL A 174 26.60 15.17 -20.21
C VAL A 174 25.92 14.29 -19.16
N ARG A 175 26.68 13.40 -18.53
CA ARG A 175 26.23 12.56 -17.41
C ARG A 175 26.39 13.33 -16.10
N VAL A 176 25.35 13.25 -15.27
CA VAL A 176 25.27 13.85 -13.94
C VAL A 176 24.96 12.73 -12.94
N SER A 177 25.83 12.55 -11.95
CA SER A 177 25.60 11.59 -10.85
C SER A 177 25.87 12.23 -9.49
N SER A 178 25.20 11.72 -8.46
CA SER A 178 25.35 12.18 -7.08
C SER A 178 24.92 11.10 -6.10
N GLU A 179 25.59 11.00 -4.96
CA GLU A 179 25.16 10.15 -3.85
C GLU A 179 23.71 10.46 -3.41
N ALA A 180 23.25 11.71 -3.58
CA ALA A 180 21.89 12.09 -3.23
C ALA A 180 20.84 11.52 -4.19
N THR A 181 21.17 11.32 -5.47
CA THR A 181 20.28 10.66 -6.43
C THR A 181 20.36 9.14 -6.33
N ASP A 182 21.49 8.59 -5.89
CA ASP A 182 21.63 7.16 -5.62
C ASP A 182 20.82 6.73 -4.38
N ALA A 183 20.74 7.60 -3.38
CA ALA A 183 19.94 7.33 -2.18
C ALA A 183 18.42 7.42 -2.38
N ASP A 184 17.95 8.09 -3.44
CA ASP A 184 16.52 8.39 -3.65
C ASP A 184 16.18 8.50 -5.15
N PRO A 185 15.60 7.44 -5.76
CA PRO A 185 15.23 7.43 -7.19
C PRO A 185 14.27 8.56 -7.59
N ALA A 186 13.41 9.02 -6.68
CA ALA A 186 12.49 10.11 -6.99
C ALA A 186 13.23 11.44 -7.26
N ARG A 187 14.42 11.61 -6.67
CA ARG A 187 15.30 12.74 -6.97
C ARG A 187 15.93 12.65 -8.34
N LEU A 188 16.20 11.44 -8.85
CA LEU A 188 16.74 11.25 -10.19
C LEU A 188 15.78 11.78 -11.25
N LYS A 189 14.49 11.40 -11.18
CA LYS A 189 13.42 11.91 -12.05
C LYS A 189 13.24 13.43 -11.92
N THR A 190 13.24 13.94 -10.69
CA THR A 190 13.12 15.38 -10.42
C THR A 190 14.27 16.17 -11.04
N LEU A 191 15.51 15.70 -10.87
CA LEU A 191 16.69 16.31 -11.48
C LEU A 191 16.61 16.30 -13.01
N ALA A 192 16.25 15.16 -13.60
CA ALA A 192 16.12 15.04 -15.05
C ALA A 192 15.10 16.02 -15.64
N LYS A 193 13.93 16.13 -15.01
CA LYS A 193 12.89 17.07 -15.42
C LYS A 193 13.35 18.53 -15.35
N GLU A 194 13.95 18.92 -14.22
CA GLU A 194 14.45 20.29 -14.04
C GLU A 194 15.57 20.61 -15.04
N LEU A 195 16.52 19.69 -15.26
CA LEU A 195 17.57 19.88 -16.26
C LEU A 195 17.01 19.97 -17.68
N SER A 196 15.98 19.19 -18.02
CA SER A 196 15.31 19.31 -19.32
C SER A 196 14.67 20.67 -19.50
N TYR A 197 14.05 21.20 -18.44
CA TYR A 197 13.46 22.53 -18.45
C TYR A 197 14.52 23.64 -18.59
N THR A 198 15.59 23.61 -17.79
CA THR A 198 16.59 24.69 -17.80
C THR A 198 17.51 24.65 -19.02
N THR A 199 17.79 23.48 -19.58
CA THR A 199 18.62 23.34 -20.79
C THR A 199 17.81 23.43 -22.07
N GLY A 200 16.50 23.18 -22.02
CA GLY A 200 15.64 23.09 -23.20
C GLY A 200 15.98 21.89 -24.10
N GLY A 201 16.74 20.92 -23.59
CA GLY A 201 17.22 19.75 -24.30
C GLY A 201 16.51 18.46 -23.93
N VAL A 202 16.92 17.38 -24.59
CA VAL A 202 16.54 16.01 -24.25
C VAL A 202 17.32 15.59 -23.00
N VAL A 203 16.63 15.06 -22.01
CA VAL A 203 17.23 14.56 -20.78
C VAL A 203 16.65 13.21 -20.41
N LEU A 204 17.50 12.28 -20.00
CA LEU A 204 17.10 10.94 -19.60
C LEU A 204 17.67 10.63 -18.21
N SER A 205 16.83 10.26 -17.24
CA SER A 205 17.29 9.57 -16.02
C SER A 205 17.33 8.08 -16.28
N LEU A 206 18.39 7.39 -15.87
CA LEU A 206 18.46 5.92 -15.93
C LEU A 206 19.07 5.41 -14.62
N GLY A 207 18.44 4.42 -14.01
CA GLY A 207 18.93 3.87 -12.75
C GLY A 207 18.44 2.46 -12.45
N VAL A 208 19.15 1.84 -11.51
CA VAL A 208 18.75 0.58 -10.86
C VAL A 208 18.10 0.92 -9.53
N GLU A 209 16.96 0.31 -9.25
CA GLU A 209 16.28 0.43 -7.96
C GLU A 209 16.30 -0.91 -7.23
N ARG A 210 16.77 -0.88 -5.97
CA ARG A 210 16.84 -2.05 -5.06
C ARG A 210 17.60 -3.26 -5.63
N GLY A 211 18.52 -3.03 -6.56
CA GLY A 211 19.25 -4.07 -7.30
C GLY A 211 18.37 -5.02 -8.13
N ALA A 212 17.09 -4.68 -8.34
CA ALA A 212 16.09 -5.61 -8.88
C ALA A 212 15.44 -5.12 -10.17
N VAL A 213 15.21 -3.82 -10.30
CA VAL A 213 14.52 -3.24 -11.46
C VAL A 213 15.30 -2.08 -12.05
N VAL A 214 15.08 -1.82 -13.34
CA VAL A 214 15.66 -0.68 -14.06
C VAL A 214 14.53 0.27 -14.42
N ARG A 215 14.71 1.56 -14.13
CA ARG A 215 13.82 2.64 -14.50
C ARG A 215 14.55 3.65 -15.38
N TYR A 216 13.84 4.20 -16.37
CA TYR A 216 14.22 5.48 -16.95
C TYR A 216 13.02 6.39 -17.12
N ASP A 217 13.30 7.69 -17.14
CA ASP A 217 12.35 8.73 -17.53
C ASP A 217 13.00 9.59 -18.61
N LEU A 218 12.27 9.86 -19.68
CA LEU A 218 12.74 10.65 -20.81
C LEU A 218 11.94 11.94 -20.91
N PHE A 219 12.65 13.06 -20.97
CA PHE A 219 12.11 14.40 -21.06
C PHE A 219 12.62 15.12 -22.32
N ASP A 220 11.75 15.93 -22.92
CA ASP A 220 12.11 16.89 -23.99
C ASP A 220 11.51 18.25 -23.63
N ARG A 221 12.38 19.26 -23.42
CA ARG A 221 11.98 20.62 -23.02
C ARG A 221 11.06 20.65 -21.78
N GLY A 222 11.34 19.78 -20.81
CA GLY A 222 10.59 19.64 -19.56
C GLY A 222 9.28 18.85 -19.65
N ALA A 223 8.86 18.43 -20.85
CA ALA A 223 7.72 17.54 -21.03
C ALA A 223 8.15 16.09 -20.84
N ASP A 224 7.34 15.32 -20.11
CA ASP A 224 7.48 13.85 -19.99
C ASP A 224 7.05 13.21 -21.31
N VAL A 225 7.95 12.48 -21.96
CA VAL A 225 7.70 11.91 -23.30
C VAL A 225 7.77 10.39 -23.33
N ASP A 226 8.41 9.75 -22.34
CA ASP A 226 8.44 8.31 -22.17
C ASP A 226 8.86 7.95 -20.73
N GLU A 227 8.22 6.94 -20.17
CA GLU A 227 8.53 6.40 -18.84
C GLU A 227 8.60 4.88 -18.92
N TYR A 228 9.61 4.29 -18.28
CA TYR A 228 9.82 2.86 -18.32
C TYR A 228 10.15 2.32 -16.94
N LEU A 229 9.55 1.18 -16.61
CA LEU A 229 9.92 0.36 -15.48
C LEU A 229 9.99 -1.10 -15.91
N SER A 230 11.14 -1.75 -15.73
CA SER A 230 11.37 -3.10 -16.21
C SER A 230 10.40 -4.14 -15.64
N VAL A 231 9.87 -3.92 -14.44
CA VAL A 231 8.80 -4.71 -13.84
C VAL A 231 7.71 -3.74 -13.34
N PRO A 232 6.67 -3.45 -14.15
CA PRO A 232 5.69 -2.41 -13.86
C PRO A 232 5.04 -2.51 -12.48
N GLU A 233 4.72 -3.73 -12.03
CA GLU A 233 4.04 -3.98 -10.76
C GLU A 233 4.99 -4.26 -9.57
N TYR A 234 6.29 -3.94 -9.71
CA TYR A 234 7.29 -4.24 -8.68
C TYR A 234 6.98 -3.57 -7.33
N TYR A 235 6.44 -2.35 -7.36
CA TYR A 235 6.06 -1.60 -6.16
C TYR A 235 4.62 -1.87 -5.70
N GLY A 236 3.91 -2.78 -6.37
CA GLY A 236 2.52 -3.11 -6.10
C GLY A 236 1.68 -3.22 -7.38
N PRO A 237 0.46 -3.75 -7.27
CA PRO A 237 -0.42 -3.93 -8.40
C PRO A 237 -0.81 -2.59 -9.04
N LEU A 238 -0.89 -2.55 -10.37
CA LEU A 238 -1.30 -1.38 -11.15
C LEU A 238 -2.55 -1.69 -11.97
N PRO A 239 -3.38 -0.68 -12.30
CA PRO A 239 -4.37 -0.83 -13.37
C PRO A 239 -3.69 -1.30 -14.67
N PRO A 240 -4.29 -2.23 -15.44
CA PRO A 240 -3.64 -2.79 -16.63
C PRO A 240 -3.16 -1.75 -17.67
N GLY A 241 -3.87 -0.63 -17.78
CA GLY A 241 -3.46 0.48 -18.67
C GLY A 241 -2.20 1.19 -18.20
N ASP A 242 -2.04 1.37 -16.89
CA ASP A 242 -0.88 2.03 -16.29
C ASP A 242 0.34 1.13 -16.36
N ALA A 243 0.17 -0.18 -16.13
CA ALA A 243 1.24 -1.16 -16.32
C ALA A 243 1.75 -1.20 -17.77
N TYR A 244 0.85 -1.10 -18.75
CA TYR A 244 1.21 -1.04 -20.17
C TYR A 244 1.94 0.26 -20.55
N ALA A 245 1.59 1.38 -19.90
CA ALA A 245 2.22 2.67 -20.15
C ALA A 245 3.70 2.73 -19.72
N LEU A 246 4.13 1.84 -18.83
CA LEU A 246 5.52 1.71 -18.36
C LEU A 246 6.41 0.87 -19.30
N GLY A 247 5.93 0.56 -20.50
CA GLY A 247 6.70 -0.10 -21.55
C GLY A 247 7.42 0.91 -22.45
N ALA A 248 8.69 0.63 -22.76
CA ALA A 248 9.53 1.54 -23.55
C ALA A 248 8.95 1.88 -24.92
N ASN A 249 8.78 3.17 -25.23
CA ASN A 249 8.35 3.61 -26.54
C ASN A 249 9.54 3.74 -27.49
N ALA A 250 9.89 2.63 -28.13
CA ALA A 250 11.03 2.54 -29.06
C ALA A 250 11.02 3.60 -30.18
N THR A 251 9.86 4.11 -30.59
CA THR A 251 9.78 5.16 -31.62
C THR A 251 10.21 6.52 -31.08
N VAL A 252 9.78 6.86 -29.86
CA VAL A 252 10.16 8.11 -29.18
C VAL A 252 11.65 8.10 -28.86
N ILE A 253 12.14 6.99 -28.29
CA ILE A 253 13.55 6.81 -27.96
C ILE A 253 14.42 6.95 -29.21
N ALA A 254 14.12 6.21 -30.29
CA ALA A 254 14.89 6.29 -31.54
C ALA A 254 14.96 7.72 -32.10
N ARG A 255 13.87 8.48 -32.00
CA ARG A 255 13.82 9.87 -32.46
C ARG A 255 14.74 10.79 -31.64
N LEU A 256 14.80 10.59 -30.32
CA LEU A 256 15.48 11.52 -29.40
C LEU A 256 16.93 11.13 -29.10
N THR A 257 17.25 9.84 -29.11
CA THR A 257 18.60 9.32 -28.80
C THR A 257 19.36 8.84 -30.04
N GLY A 258 18.67 8.59 -31.16
CA GLY A 258 19.25 7.97 -32.34
C GLY A 258 19.38 6.45 -32.26
N ALA A 259 18.86 5.82 -31.21
CA ALA A 259 18.90 4.37 -31.02
C ALA A 259 18.15 3.60 -32.13
N ASP A 260 18.61 2.37 -32.43
CA ASP A 260 17.85 1.46 -33.30
C ASP A 260 16.58 1.00 -32.57
N PRO A 261 15.36 1.34 -33.08
CA PRO A 261 14.11 0.98 -32.41
C PRO A 261 13.89 -0.54 -32.32
N ARG A 262 14.57 -1.37 -33.13
CA ARG A 262 14.51 -2.83 -32.99
C ARG A 262 15.26 -3.28 -31.74
N ARG A 263 16.50 -2.79 -31.57
CA ARG A 263 17.33 -3.07 -30.39
C ARG A 263 16.69 -2.57 -29.10
N VAL A 264 16.03 -1.39 -29.13
CA VAL A 264 15.28 -0.89 -27.97
C VAL A 264 14.19 -1.87 -27.53
N ARG A 265 13.38 -2.39 -28.46
CA ARG A 265 12.32 -3.37 -28.13
C ARG A 265 12.86 -4.69 -27.59
N GLU A 266 14.05 -5.09 -28.03
CA GLU A 266 14.67 -6.34 -27.61
C GLU A 266 15.26 -6.23 -26.20
N VAL A 267 15.84 -5.07 -25.86
CA VAL A 267 16.54 -4.82 -24.60
C VAL A 267 15.61 -4.26 -23.52
N ALA A 268 14.92 -3.15 -23.79
CA ALA A 268 14.06 -2.46 -22.82
C ALA A 268 12.66 -3.08 -22.73
N ARG A 269 12.61 -4.39 -22.44
CA ARG A 269 11.37 -5.16 -22.30
C ARG A 269 10.90 -5.17 -20.85
N THR A 270 9.59 -5.15 -20.64
CA THR A 270 8.98 -5.35 -19.33
C THR A 270 8.77 -6.83 -19.03
N ALA A 271 8.73 -7.21 -17.75
CA ALA A 271 8.41 -8.56 -17.30
C ALA A 271 7.48 -8.54 -16.06
N ALA A 272 6.91 -9.71 -15.72
CA ALA A 272 6.08 -9.85 -14.53
C ALA A 272 6.91 -9.94 -13.24
N SER A 273 8.17 -10.36 -13.33
CA SER A 273 9.09 -10.46 -12.20
C SER A 273 10.55 -10.17 -12.60
N PRO A 274 11.41 -9.71 -11.66
CA PRO A 274 12.83 -9.51 -11.95
C PRO A 274 13.56 -10.76 -12.47
N ALA A 275 13.11 -11.96 -12.08
CA ALA A 275 13.73 -13.22 -12.46
C ALA A 275 13.59 -13.57 -13.96
N GLU A 276 12.69 -12.90 -14.68
CA GLU A 276 12.48 -13.08 -16.13
C GLU A 276 13.38 -12.16 -16.98
N LEU A 277 14.15 -11.30 -16.33
CA LEU A 277 15.07 -10.34 -16.94
C LEU A 277 16.52 -10.70 -16.60
N PRO A 278 17.48 -10.18 -17.37
CA PRO A 278 18.87 -10.16 -16.93
C PRO A 278 19.00 -9.48 -15.55
N PRO A 279 20.07 -9.74 -14.79
CA PRO A 279 20.37 -8.98 -13.58
C PRO A 279 20.26 -7.47 -13.82
N ALA A 280 19.71 -6.73 -12.85
CA ALA A 280 19.37 -5.32 -13.06
C ALA A 280 20.57 -4.46 -13.51
N GLN A 281 21.77 -4.74 -12.99
CA GLN A 281 23.02 -4.13 -13.44
C GLN A 281 23.29 -4.37 -14.93
N GLU A 282 23.14 -5.62 -15.39
CA GLU A 282 23.36 -5.99 -16.79
C GLU A 282 22.31 -5.34 -17.70
N LEU A 283 21.04 -5.35 -17.28
CA LEU A 283 19.96 -4.69 -18.02
C LEU A 283 20.17 -3.17 -18.12
N TYR A 284 20.62 -2.53 -17.03
CA TYR A 284 20.98 -1.12 -16.99
C TYR A 284 22.08 -0.79 -18.03
N GLU A 285 23.16 -1.58 -18.05
CA GLU A 285 24.26 -1.40 -19.00
C GLU A 285 23.81 -1.63 -20.46
N GLN A 286 22.97 -2.63 -20.70
CA GLN A 286 22.40 -2.88 -22.03
C GLN A 286 21.51 -1.73 -22.51
N ILE A 287 20.64 -1.19 -21.64
CA ILE A 287 19.78 -0.05 -21.97
C ILE A 287 20.62 1.19 -22.25
N ALA A 288 21.60 1.49 -21.38
CA ALA A 288 22.52 2.61 -21.57
C ALA A 288 23.25 2.51 -22.93
N ALA A 289 23.78 1.32 -23.25
CA ALA A 289 24.49 1.08 -24.50
C ALA A 289 23.61 1.28 -25.74
N VAL A 290 22.36 0.79 -25.73
CA VAL A 290 21.42 0.97 -26.85
C VAL A 290 21.08 2.44 -27.06
N MET A 291 21.02 3.23 -26.00
CA MET A 291 20.70 4.66 -26.04
C MET A 291 21.94 5.56 -26.22
N GLY A 292 23.14 4.98 -26.35
CA GLY A 292 24.39 5.74 -26.51
C GLY A 292 24.84 6.50 -25.25
N LEU A 293 24.43 6.01 -24.08
CA LEU A 293 24.69 6.63 -22.78
C LEU A 293 25.90 6.00 -22.10
N GLN A 294 26.58 6.77 -21.26
CA GLN A 294 27.59 6.25 -20.36
C GLN A 294 26.91 5.66 -19.11
N PRO A 295 27.07 4.35 -18.82
CA PRO A 295 26.53 3.75 -17.59
C PRO A 295 27.15 4.38 -16.34
#